data_AF-A0A131XX53-F1
#
_entry.id   AF-A0A131XX53-F1
#
_cell.length_a   1.000
_cell.length_b   1.000
_cell.length_c   1.000
_cell.angle_alpha   90.00
_cell.angle_beta   90.00
_cell.angle_gamma   90.00
#
_symmetry.space_group_name_H-M   'P 1'
#
loop_
_entity.id
_entity.type
_entity.pdbx_description
1 polymer ?
#
loop_
_entity_poly.entity_id
_entity_poly.type
_entity_poly.pdbx_seq_one_letter_code
_entity_poly.pdbx_strand_id
1 'polypeptide(L)'
;GCPAAAVVGANSSGEVSDGESGEEDESIPTEENKDSILQLLSKLKLGMDLTKVSLPSYILEPRSLLEVYADFMSYPDLFVRIADGTTPEERLVRVVEWFLCSLYATRKSHSARKPYNPVLGEMFRCSWQVPGMGDAGLQVTFVAEQVSHHPPVSAFYVECMEKKMCLEASLGVKSNLMGNYVGMQFLGEVELRLLSLDEVYVIGLPTMYWRSLLNQPYVELNGRVSVTCGDAVAPITFHPKPFYGGKLHCVSGEVKSGSGDVVCKVSGEWDGILELQYPDGNTREWPVREQHRQRKRCRPVDAQDTCESRRLWRPVTQALRSGDLMLASHHKFQIEERQRELTKGKETAETENDLQAQDAKLFRLEGNMWKYKYILSKGS
;
A
#
# COMPACT_ATOMS: atom_id res chain seq x y z
N GLY A 1 -15.38 -40.51 33.75
CA GLY A 1 -15.03 -39.11 33.47
C GLY A 1 -14.64 -39.01 32.02
N CYS A 2 -15.40 -38.26 31.22
CA CYS A 2 -15.02 -37.96 29.84
C CYS A 2 -13.79 -37.05 29.82
N PRO A 3 -12.82 -37.27 28.92
CA PRO A 3 -11.71 -36.35 28.75
C PRO A 3 -12.22 -35.07 28.08
N ALA A 4 -11.71 -33.94 28.58
CA ALA A 4 -12.05 -32.60 28.15
C ALA A 4 -11.83 -32.41 26.64
N ALA A 5 -12.81 -31.80 25.98
CA ALA A 5 -12.69 -31.32 24.61
C ALA A 5 -11.53 -30.33 24.53
N ALA A 6 -10.58 -30.60 23.62
CA ALA A 6 -9.55 -29.65 23.26
C ALA A 6 -10.24 -28.41 22.67
N VAL A 7 -10.02 -27.26 23.31
CA VAL A 7 -10.40 -25.95 22.77
C VAL A 7 -9.58 -25.76 21.48
N VAL A 8 -10.23 -25.91 20.33
CA VAL A 8 -9.67 -25.57 19.02
C VAL A 8 -9.60 -24.05 18.96
N GLY A 9 -8.46 -23.48 19.34
CA GLY A 9 -8.17 -22.07 19.18
C GLY A 9 -8.09 -21.68 17.70
N ALA A 10 -8.79 -20.61 17.34
CA ALA A 10 -8.94 -20.07 15.99
C ALA A 10 -7.63 -19.59 15.35
N ASN A 11 -6.91 -20.49 14.67
CA ASN A 11 -5.87 -20.13 13.70
C ASN A 11 -5.67 -21.23 12.65
N SER A 12 -6.71 -21.52 11.87
CA SER A 12 -6.63 -22.54 10.80
C SER A 12 -5.64 -22.19 9.68
N SER A 13 -5.22 -20.92 9.57
CA SER A 13 -4.25 -20.45 8.56
C SER A 13 -2.79 -20.67 8.97
N GLY A 14 -2.50 -20.94 10.24
CA GLY A 14 -1.13 -21.04 10.76
C GLY A 14 -0.37 -19.71 10.79
N GLU A 15 -1.07 -18.59 10.62
CA GLU A 15 -0.45 -17.25 10.62
C GLU A 15 0.06 -16.87 12.02
N VAL A 16 1.15 -16.14 12.05
CA VAL A 16 1.73 -15.60 13.28
C VAL A 16 1.80 -14.08 13.18
N SER A 17 1.71 -13.40 14.33
CA SER A 17 1.96 -11.95 14.38
C SER A 17 3.33 -11.66 13.80
N ASP A 18 3.40 -10.68 12.91
CA ASP A 18 4.63 -10.37 12.20
C ASP A 18 5.70 -9.90 13.20
N GLY A 19 6.74 -10.73 13.30
CA GLY A 19 7.91 -10.51 14.14
C GLY A 19 9.01 -9.73 13.45
N GLU A 20 8.90 -9.49 12.12
CA GLU A 20 9.77 -8.53 11.45
C GLU A 20 9.45 -7.16 12.02
N SER A 21 10.31 -6.69 12.91
CA SER A 21 10.11 -5.42 13.58
C SER A 21 9.95 -4.35 12.51
N GLY A 22 8.85 -3.60 12.59
CA GLY A 22 8.73 -2.31 11.93
C GLY A 22 9.67 -1.30 12.58
N GLU A 23 10.89 -1.71 12.94
CA GLU A 23 11.96 -0.86 13.42
C GLU A 23 12.13 0.24 12.39
N GLU A 24 12.10 1.45 12.93
CA GLU A 24 12.33 2.66 12.18
C GLU A 24 13.74 2.54 11.61
N ASP A 25 13.83 2.32 10.31
CA ASP A 25 15.07 2.55 9.59
C ASP A 25 15.29 4.08 9.57
N GLU A 26 15.62 4.62 10.74
CA GLU A 26 16.00 6.02 10.98
C GLU A 26 17.40 6.30 10.47
N SER A 27 18.01 5.38 9.71
CA SER A 27 19.36 5.58 9.20
C SER A 27 19.36 6.72 8.20
N ILE A 28 19.70 7.92 8.68
CA ILE A 28 20.17 9.03 7.86
C ILE A 28 21.28 8.46 6.96
N PRO A 29 21.27 8.76 5.64
CA PRO A 29 22.36 8.33 4.76
C PRO A 29 23.72 8.70 5.37
N THR A 30 24.55 7.68 5.65
CA THR A 30 25.96 7.86 6.01
C THR A 30 26.70 8.54 4.85
N GLU A 31 27.88 9.11 5.08
CA GLU A 31 28.69 9.69 3.99
C GLU A 31 29.00 8.66 2.89
N GLU A 32 29.23 7.39 3.25
CA GLU A 32 29.39 6.28 2.30
C GLU A 32 28.11 6.01 1.48
N ASN A 33 26.93 6.12 2.10
CA ASN A 33 25.65 6.03 1.39
C ASN A 33 25.47 7.20 0.43
N LYS A 34 25.93 8.41 0.77
CA LYS A 34 25.82 9.60 -0.08
C LYS A 34 26.65 9.48 -1.35
N ASP A 35 27.91 9.04 -1.25
CA ASP A 35 28.76 8.82 -2.43
C ASP A 35 28.16 7.76 -3.35
N SER A 36 27.63 6.68 -2.78
CA SER A 36 26.96 5.62 -3.54
C SER A 36 25.68 6.11 -4.21
N ILE A 37 24.89 6.97 -3.55
CA ILE A 37 23.70 7.60 -4.14
C ILE A 37 24.11 8.60 -5.24
N LEU A 38 25.15 9.41 -5.04
CA LEU A 38 25.67 10.33 -6.06
C LEU A 38 26.16 9.59 -7.32
N GLN A 39 26.89 8.49 -7.14
CA GLN A 39 27.32 7.64 -8.24
C GLN A 39 26.14 7.00 -8.98
N LEU A 40 25.06 6.64 -8.28
CA LEU A 40 23.85 6.15 -8.91
C LEU A 40 23.13 7.25 -9.68
N LEU A 41 22.89 8.40 -9.04
CA LEU A 41 22.20 9.54 -9.65
C LEU A 41 22.93 10.07 -10.88
N SER A 42 24.27 10.08 -10.87
CA SER A 42 25.07 10.52 -12.03
C SER A 42 24.96 9.59 -13.25
N LYS A 43 24.60 8.32 -13.05
CA LYS A 43 24.37 7.35 -14.13
C LYS A 43 22.95 7.43 -14.71
N LEU A 44 22.01 8.05 -13.99
CA LEU A 44 20.61 8.14 -14.37
C LEU A 44 20.34 9.45 -15.13
N LYS A 45 19.51 9.37 -16.18
CA LYS A 45 19.09 10.55 -16.94
C LYS A 45 17.86 11.20 -16.31
N LEU A 46 17.75 12.52 -16.42
CA LEU A 46 16.53 13.23 -16.06
C LEU A 46 15.33 12.65 -16.82
N GLY A 47 14.24 12.38 -16.09
CA GLY A 47 13.02 11.78 -16.64
C GLY A 47 13.05 10.26 -16.81
N MET A 48 14.18 9.59 -16.52
CA MET A 48 14.28 8.14 -16.62
C MET A 48 13.27 7.44 -15.70
N ASP A 49 12.58 6.43 -16.22
CA ASP A 49 11.64 5.60 -15.46
C ASP A 49 12.39 4.54 -14.66
N LEU A 50 12.44 4.72 -13.34
CA LEU A 50 13.17 3.88 -12.40
C LEU A 50 12.55 2.51 -12.20
N THR A 51 11.30 2.29 -12.63
CA THR A 51 10.69 0.95 -12.58
C THR A 51 11.31 0.00 -13.61
N LYS A 52 11.88 0.56 -14.69
CA LYS A 52 12.50 -0.17 -15.80
C LYS A 52 14.01 -0.36 -15.64
N VAL A 53 14.59 0.14 -14.55
CA VAL A 53 16.03 0.09 -14.29
C VAL A 53 16.29 -0.80 -13.08
N SER A 54 17.23 -1.73 -13.22
CA SER A 54 17.68 -2.55 -12.09
C SER A 54 18.61 -1.69 -11.22
N LEU A 55 18.10 -1.24 -10.09
CA LEU A 55 18.86 -0.43 -9.13
C LEU A 55 19.71 -1.32 -8.20
N PRO A 56 20.84 -0.82 -7.68
CA PRO A 56 21.72 -1.56 -6.77
C PRO A 56 21.05 -1.97 -5.45
N SER A 57 21.55 -3.04 -4.82
CA SER A 57 20.94 -3.61 -3.62
C SER A 57 20.99 -2.70 -2.37
N TYR A 58 21.97 -1.79 -2.27
CA TYR A 58 22.12 -0.90 -1.11
C TYR A 58 20.99 0.13 -0.97
N ILE A 59 20.25 0.43 -2.03
CA ILE A 59 19.09 1.33 -1.96
C ILE A 59 17.78 0.59 -1.69
N LEU A 60 17.80 -0.74 -1.53
CA LEU A 60 16.58 -1.53 -1.41
C LEU A 60 16.12 -1.62 0.04
N GLU A 61 14.81 -1.53 0.24
CA GLU A 61 14.18 -2.02 1.47
C GLU A 61 13.98 -3.54 1.35
N PRO A 62 14.07 -4.30 2.45
CA PRO A 62 14.03 -5.76 2.41
C PRO A 62 12.61 -6.33 2.22
N ARG A 63 11.78 -5.69 1.40
CA ARG A 63 10.35 -5.99 1.19
C ARG A 63 9.96 -5.81 -0.27
N SER A 64 9.03 -6.63 -0.73
CA SER A 64 8.38 -6.46 -2.04
C SER A 64 7.38 -5.31 -2.02
N LEU A 65 7.15 -4.67 -3.16
CA LEU A 65 6.10 -3.66 -3.30
C LEU A 65 4.71 -4.21 -2.95
N LEU A 66 4.44 -5.50 -3.19
CA LEU A 66 3.17 -6.14 -2.79
C LEU A 66 2.96 -6.11 -1.27
N GLU A 67 4.04 -6.33 -0.51
CA GLU A 67 4.01 -6.23 0.94
C GLU A 67 3.88 -4.78 1.42
N VAL A 68 4.50 -3.83 0.71
CA VAL A 68 4.33 -2.40 1.01
C VAL A 68 2.87 -1.95 0.84
N TYR A 69 2.15 -2.47 -0.16
CA TYR A 69 0.72 -2.18 -0.30
C TYR A 69 -0.10 -2.65 0.91
N ALA A 70 0.31 -3.74 1.56
CA ALA A 70 -0.35 -4.19 2.79
C ALA A 70 -0.19 -3.19 3.95
N ASP A 71 0.85 -2.35 3.95
CA ASP A 71 1.03 -1.32 4.98
C ASP A 71 -0.09 -0.25 4.90
N PHE A 72 -0.81 -0.13 3.77
CA PHE A 72 -2.00 0.72 3.65
C PHE A 72 -3.14 0.25 4.58
N MET A 73 -3.08 -0.99 5.06
CA MET A 73 -4.01 -1.55 6.05
C MET A 73 -3.42 -1.61 7.46
N SER A 74 -2.44 -0.75 7.79
CA SER A 74 -1.87 -0.68 9.16
C SER A 74 -2.86 -0.18 10.22
N TYR A 75 -3.98 0.41 9.81
CA TYR A 75 -5.08 0.87 10.67
C TYR A 75 -6.39 0.13 10.33
N PRO A 76 -6.42 -1.21 10.50
CA PRO A 76 -7.56 -2.03 10.11
C PRO A 76 -8.81 -1.72 10.96
N ASP A 77 -8.62 -1.19 12.17
CA ASP A 77 -9.68 -0.71 13.05
C ASP A 77 -10.39 0.54 12.51
N LEU A 78 -9.67 1.44 11.85
CA LEU A 78 -10.29 2.58 11.14
C LEU A 78 -11.04 2.11 9.90
N PHE A 79 -10.46 1.14 9.17
CA PHE A 79 -11.09 0.55 8.00
C PHE A 79 -12.46 -0.07 8.34
N VAL A 80 -12.53 -0.98 9.31
CA VAL A 80 -13.80 -1.66 9.65
C VAL A 80 -14.86 -0.72 10.25
N ARG A 81 -14.44 0.40 10.85
CA ARG A 81 -15.34 1.43 11.40
C ARG A 81 -16.06 2.24 10.34
N ILE A 82 -15.60 2.21 9.08
CA ILE A 82 -16.31 2.88 7.97
C ILE A 82 -17.74 2.37 7.87
N ALA A 83 -17.95 1.05 7.98
CA ALA A 83 -19.26 0.42 7.89
C ALA A 83 -20.21 0.80 9.04
N ASP A 84 -19.68 1.33 10.15
CA ASP A 84 -20.46 1.69 11.34
C ASP A 84 -21.04 3.11 11.27
N GLY A 85 -20.82 3.85 10.17
CA GLY A 85 -21.34 5.21 10.03
C GLY A 85 -22.84 5.17 9.78
N THR A 86 -23.59 6.01 10.49
CA THR A 86 -25.05 6.00 10.46
C THR A 86 -25.61 6.65 9.20
N THR A 87 -24.94 7.68 8.69
CA THR A 87 -25.30 8.37 7.43
C THR A 87 -24.22 8.19 6.35
N PRO A 88 -24.56 8.32 5.06
CA PRO A 88 -23.58 8.29 3.97
C PRO A 88 -22.44 9.31 4.16
N GLU A 89 -22.77 10.50 4.67
CA GLU A 89 -21.83 11.58 4.95
C GLU A 89 -20.85 11.19 6.06
N GLU A 90 -21.35 10.62 7.15
CA GLU A 90 -20.51 10.14 8.25
C GLU A 90 -19.56 9.03 7.77
N ARG A 91 -20.04 8.10 6.94
CA ARG A 91 -19.20 7.07 6.34
C ARG A 91 -18.14 7.66 5.43
N LEU A 92 -18.46 8.65 4.60
CA LEU A 92 -17.48 9.33 3.75
C LEU A 92 -16.39 10.05 4.58
N VAL A 93 -16.77 10.70 5.69
CA VAL A 93 -15.78 11.27 6.63
C VAL A 93 -14.84 10.19 7.16
N ARG A 94 -15.36 9.03 7.57
CA ARG A 94 -14.55 7.89 8.05
C ARG A 94 -13.65 7.30 6.96
N VAL A 95 -14.08 7.28 5.70
CA VAL A 95 -13.20 6.89 4.58
C VAL A 95 -12.03 7.87 4.46
N VAL A 96 -12.28 9.18 4.58
CA VAL A 96 -11.22 10.20 4.52
C VAL A 96 -10.25 10.07 5.70
N GLU A 97 -10.74 9.84 6.92
CA GLU A 97 -9.91 9.61 8.11
C GLU A 97 -8.99 8.40 7.93
N TRP A 98 -9.57 7.26 7.55
CA TRP A 98 -8.83 6.03 7.29
C TRP A 98 -7.82 6.22 6.15
N PHE A 99 -8.21 6.88 5.06
CA PHE A 99 -7.36 7.15 3.90
C PHE A 99 -6.11 7.97 4.27
N LEU A 100 -6.28 9.07 5.00
CA LEU A 100 -5.17 9.93 5.41
C LEU A 100 -4.21 9.21 6.36
N CYS A 101 -4.74 8.41 7.31
CA CYS A 101 -3.90 7.59 8.17
C CYS A 101 -3.14 6.52 7.36
N SER A 102 -3.81 5.88 6.40
CA SER A 102 -3.21 4.83 5.56
C SER A 102 -2.07 5.34 4.69
N LEU A 103 -2.17 6.57 4.17
CA LEU A 103 -1.07 7.23 3.48
C LEU A 103 0.16 7.41 4.39
N TYR A 104 -0.04 7.87 5.62
CA TYR A 104 1.05 7.97 6.62
C TYR A 104 1.67 6.61 6.98
N ALA A 105 0.86 5.54 7.02
CA ALA A 105 1.36 4.20 7.31
C ALA A 105 2.30 3.66 6.22
N THR A 106 1.93 3.82 4.94
CA THR A 106 2.68 3.23 3.82
C THR A 106 4.09 3.78 3.67
N ARG A 107 4.35 5.02 4.08
CA ARG A 107 5.68 5.61 4.03
C ARG A 107 5.98 6.38 5.31
N LYS A 108 6.85 5.81 6.12
CA LYS A 108 7.52 6.55 7.19
C LYS A 108 8.34 7.67 6.55
N SER A 109 8.21 8.89 7.06
CA SER A 109 8.71 10.12 6.44
C SER A 109 10.16 10.01 5.96
N HIS A 110 11.04 9.27 6.67
CA HIS A 110 12.49 9.32 6.45
C HIS A 110 13.14 8.23 5.58
N SER A 111 12.39 7.25 5.06
CA SER A 111 13.01 6.18 4.25
C SER A 111 13.07 6.52 2.77
N ALA A 112 14.30 6.56 2.21
CA ALA A 112 14.56 6.67 0.76
C ALA A 112 14.73 5.32 0.06
N ARG A 113 14.46 4.21 0.76
CA ARG A 113 14.70 2.90 0.20
C ARG A 113 13.55 2.47 -0.71
N LYS A 114 13.91 1.77 -1.79
CA LYS A 114 12.98 1.30 -2.80
C LYS A 114 12.63 -0.18 -2.53
N PRO A 115 11.34 -0.57 -2.58
CA PRO A 115 11.00 -1.99 -2.45
C PRO A 115 11.46 -2.79 -3.67
N TYR A 116 11.50 -4.12 -3.52
CA TYR A 116 11.68 -5.02 -4.64
C TYR A 116 10.56 -4.81 -5.66
N ASN A 117 10.94 -4.75 -6.94
CA ASN A 117 9.95 -4.76 -8.02
C ASN A 117 9.36 -6.17 -8.07
N PRO A 118 8.04 -6.35 -7.87
CA PRO A 118 7.46 -7.67 -7.88
C PRO A 118 7.61 -8.32 -9.25
N VAL A 119 7.84 -9.63 -9.25
CA VAL A 119 7.90 -10.42 -10.49
C VAL A 119 6.51 -10.88 -10.89
N LEU A 120 6.28 -11.20 -12.17
CA LEU A 120 4.96 -11.66 -12.64
C LEU A 120 4.50 -12.90 -11.86
N GLY A 121 3.27 -12.88 -11.37
CA GLY A 121 2.68 -13.96 -10.57
C GLY A 121 3.20 -14.06 -9.13
N GLU A 122 4.04 -13.11 -8.68
CA GLU A 122 4.35 -12.95 -7.26
C GLU A 122 3.09 -12.62 -6.48
N MET A 123 2.94 -13.16 -5.27
CA MET A 123 1.79 -12.92 -4.40
C MET A 123 2.21 -12.49 -3.00
N PHE A 124 1.37 -11.72 -2.31
CA PHE A 124 1.52 -11.46 -0.88
C PHE A 124 0.18 -11.65 -0.18
N ARG A 125 0.21 -12.24 1.03
CA ARG A 125 -0.98 -12.50 1.84
C ARG A 125 -0.71 -12.20 3.31
N CYS A 126 -1.65 -11.54 3.96
CA CYS A 126 -1.62 -11.35 5.40
C CYS A 126 -3.03 -11.09 5.94
N SER A 127 -3.16 -11.08 7.26
CA SER A 127 -4.38 -10.70 7.96
C SER A 127 -4.11 -9.78 9.15
N TRP A 128 -5.14 -9.10 9.63
CA TRP A 128 -5.15 -8.41 10.92
C TRP A 128 -6.32 -8.92 11.74
N GLN A 129 -6.12 -9.01 13.05
CA GLN A 129 -7.16 -9.34 14.02
C GLN A 129 -7.51 -8.08 14.78
N VAL A 130 -8.67 -7.51 14.46
CA VAL A 130 -9.18 -6.29 15.09
C VAL A 130 -10.08 -6.68 16.26
N PRO A 131 -9.84 -6.15 17.47
CA PRO A 131 -10.77 -6.35 18.58
C PRO A 131 -12.19 -5.88 18.20
N GLY A 132 -13.19 -6.74 18.39
CA GLY A 132 -14.58 -6.50 17.98
C GLY A 132 -15.59 -6.84 19.08
N MET A 133 -16.90 -6.73 18.77
CA MET A 133 -17.96 -7.24 19.66
C MET A 133 -18.05 -8.77 19.51
N GLY A 134 -17.79 -9.48 20.62
CA GLY A 134 -17.84 -10.94 20.70
C GLY A 134 -16.46 -11.60 20.84
N ASP A 135 -16.44 -12.90 21.15
CA ASP A 135 -15.22 -13.64 21.52
C ASP A 135 -14.24 -13.87 20.35
N ALA A 136 -14.66 -13.67 19.09
CA ALA A 136 -13.86 -13.99 17.90
C ALA A 136 -13.11 -12.79 17.28
N GLY A 137 -13.46 -11.54 17.61
CA GLY A 137 -12.92 -10.35 16.95
C GLY A 137 -13.41 -10.18 15.50
N LEU A 138 -12.84 -9.22 14.78
CA LEU A 138 -13.04 -9.00 13.33
C LEU A 138 -11.75 -9.33 12.59
N GLN A 139 -11.84 -10.05 11.49
CA GLN A 139 -10.67 -10.34 10.66
C GLN A 139 -10.65 -9.46 9.40
N VAL A 140 -9.53 -8.77 9.18
CA VAL A 140 -9.25 -8.09 7.90
C VAL A 140 -8.22 -8.91 7.15
N THR A 141 -8.52 -9.36 5.94
CA THR A 141 -7.63 -10.18 5.10
C THR A 141 -7.16 -9.36 3.91
N PHE A 142 -5.86 -9.44 3.58
CA PHE A 142 -5.25 -8.80 2.41
C PHE A 142 -4.61 -9.84 1.51
N VAL A 143 -4.80 -9.69 0.21
CA VAL A 143 -4.14 -10.48 -0.82
C VAL A 143 -3.74 -9.60 -2.00
N ALA A 144 -2.52 -9.78 -2.48
CA ALA A 144 -2.00 -9.09 -3.66
C ALA A 144 -1.34 -10.06 -4.63
N GLU A 145 -1.35 -9.69 -5.90
CA GLU A 145 -0.66 -10.39 -6.98
C GLU A 145 -0.07 -9.39 -7.98
N GLN A 146 1.13 -9.67 -8.47
CA GLN A 146 1.67 -8.96 -9.63
C GLN A 146 1.06 -9.56 -10.91
N VAL A 147 0.04 -8.90 -11.43
CA VAL A 147 -0.79 -9.39 -12.55
C VAL A 147 -0.26 -9.00 -13.93
N SER A 148 0.60 -7.98 -14.00
CA SER A 148 1.30 -7.63 -15.24
C SER A 148 2.70 -7.10 -14.96
N HIS A 149 3.63 -7.31 -15.89
CA HIS A 149 5.02 -6.82 -15.81
C HIS A 149 5.31 -5.70 -16.81
N HIS A 150 4.62 -5.69 -17.96
CA HIS A 150 4.81 -4.71 -19.03
C HIS A 150 3.43 -4.28 -19.60
N PRO A 151 2.85 -3.16 -19.13
CA PRO A 151 3.32 -2.32 -18.02
C PRO A 151 3.18 -3.02 -16.64
N PRO A 152 4.00 -2.68 -15.63
CA PRO A 152 3.89 -3.32 -14.32
C PRO A 152 2.58 -2.92 -13.64
N VAL A 153 1.76 -3.91 -13.28
CA VAL A 153 0.50 -3.73 -12.54
C VAL A 153 0.44 -4.73 -11.39
N SER A 154 0.18 -4.23 -10.19
CA SER A 154 -0.13 -5.02 -9.02
C SER A 154 -1.63 -4.89 -8.71
N ALA A 155 -2.32 -6.01 -8.57
CA ALA A 155 -3.69 -6.04 -8.09
C ALA A 155 -3.71 -6.46 -6.62
N PHE A 156 -4.55 -5.84 -5.80
CA PHE A 156 -4.77 -6.28 -4.44
C PHE A 156 -6.22 -6.14 -4.01
N TYR A 157 -6.57 -6.97 -3.04
CA TYR A 157 -7.90 -7.09 -2.48
C TYR A 157 -7.82 -7.18 -0.96
N VAL A 158 -8.75 -6.49 -0.29
CA VAL A 158 -8.89 -6.49 1.15
C VAL A 158 -10.34 -6.77 1.50
N GLU A 159 -10.59 -7.54 2.55
CA GLU A 159 -11.95 -7.80 3.00
C GLU A 159 -12.07 -7.89 4.51
N CYS A 160 -13.26 -7.54 5.01
CA CYS A 160 -13.76 -7.93 6.31
C CYS A 160 -15.13 -8.57 6.11
N MET A 161 -15.18 -9.90 6.27
CA MET A 161 -16.37 -10.71 6.03
C MET A 161 -17.51 -10.31 6.97
N GLU A 162 -17.19 -10.10 8.24
CA GLU A 162 -18.13 -9.79 9.32
C GLU A 162 -18.82 -8.44 9.11
N LYS A 163 -18.10 -7.47 8.52
CA LYS A 163 -18.65 -6.16 8.14
C LYS A 163 -19.22 -6.14 6.72
N LYS A 164 -19.10 -7.23 5.96
CA LYS A 164 -19.49 -7.33 4.54
C LYS A 164 -18.94 -6.16 3.73
N MET A 165 -17.65 -5.91 3.85
CA MET A 165 -16.96 -4.85 3.14
C MET A 165 -15.68 -5.36 2.50
N CYS A 166 -15.33 -4.78 1.35
CA CYS A 166 -14.10 -5.11 0.66
C CYS A 166 -13.50 -3.89 -0.05
N LEU A 167 -12.21 -3.95 -0.33
CA LEU A 167 -11.50 -3.00 -1.16
C LEU A 167 -10.77 -3.74 -2.28
N GLU A 168 -10.88 -3.22 -3.49
CA GLU A 168 -10.20 -3.69 -4.70
C GLU A 168 -9.31 -2.59 -5.23
N ALA A 169 -8.10 -2.93 -5.67
CA ALA A 169 -7.21 -1.98 -6.31
C ALA A 169 -6.41 -2.64 -7.43
N SER A 170 -6.18 -1.87 -8.49
CA SER A 170 -5.30 -2.22 -9.60
C SER A 170 -4.36 -1.07 -9.85
N LEU A 171 -3.11 -1.19 -9.40
CA LEU A 171 -2.15 -0.10 -9.42
C LEU A 171 -0.94 -0.45 -10.28
N GLY A 172 -0.74 0.34 -11.32
CA GLY A 172 0.55 0.56 -11.94
C GLY A 172 1.31 1.67 -11.23
N VAL A 173 2.64 1.62 -11.30
CA VAL A 173 3.51 2.66 -10.73
C VAL A 173 4.42 3.20 -11.82
N LYS A 174 4.47 4.52 -11.93
CA LYS A 174 5.45 5.23 -12.76
C LYS A 174 6.34 6.08 -11.87
N SER A 175 7.64 5.83 -11.90
CA SER A 175 8.60 6.50 -11.04
C SER A 175 9.68 7.17 -11.88
N ASN A 176 9.79 8.50 -11.85
CA ASN A 176 10.75 9.25 -12.66
C ASN A 176 11.78 9.97 -11.79
N LEU A 177 13.05 9.93 -12.20
CA LEU A 177 14.07 10.78 -11.60
C LEU A 177 13.92 12.23 -12.09
N MET A 178 13.78 13.17 -11.17
CA MET A 178 13.52 14.58 -11.44
C MET A 178 14.68 15.46 -10.96
N GLY A 179 15.92 15.10 -11.34
CA GLY A 179 17.14 15.78 -10.91
C GLY A 179 17.66 15.16 -9.63
N ASN A 180 17.44 15.80 -8.49
CA ASN A 180 17.90 15.35 -7.16
C ASN A 180 16.78 14.73 -6.29
N TYR A 181 15.61 14.48 -6.87
CA TYR A 181 14.49 13.83 -6.20
C TYR A 181 13.79 12.86 -7.15
N VAL A 182 13.02 11.93 -6.60
CA VAL A 182 12.23 10.96 -7.36
C VAL A 182 10.76 11.31 -7.22
N GLY A 183 10.03 11.36 -8.33
CA GLY A 183 8.58 11.49 -8.35
C GLY A 183 7.91 10.19 -8.75
N MET A 184 6.82 9.82 -8.08
CA MET A 184 6.08 8.60 -8.30
C MET A 184 4.58 8.89 -8.43
N GLN A 185 3.98 8.33 -9.47
CA GLN A 185 2.55 8.40 -9.74
C GLN A 185 1.96 7.00 -9.75
N PHE A 186 0.79 6.87 -9.14
CA PHE A 186 -0.05 5.69 -9.26
C PHE A 186 -0.93 5.82 -10.51
N LEU A 187 -1.05 4.71 -11.25
CA LEU A 187 -1.91 4.60 -12.41
C LEU A 187 -2.93 3.50 -12.13
N GLY A 188 -4.22 3.84 -12.17
CA GLY A 188 -5.30 2.90 -11.92
C GLY A 188 -6.23 3.35 -10.79
N GLU A 189 -6.96 2.41 -10.22
CA GLU A 189 -8.15 2.69 -9.43
C GLU A 189 -8.13 1.92 -8.10
N VAL A 190 -8.74 2.53 -7.09
CA VAL A 190 -8.97 1.95 -5.76
C VAL A 190 -10.46 2.11 -5.45
N GLU A 191 -11.15 0.98 -5.27
CA GLU A 191 -12.57 0.91 -4.96
C GLU A 191 -12.80 0.25 -3.62
N LEU A 192 -13.46 0.94 -2.70
CA LEU A 192 -13.98 0.38 -1.44
C LEU A 192 -15.49 0.15 -1.61
N ARG A 193 -15.99 -1.03 -1.23
CA ARG A 193 -17.40 -1.41 -1.30
C ARG A 193 -17.94 -1.79 0.07
N LEU A 194 -19.07 -1.20 0.44
CA LEU A 194 -19.88 -1.61 1.59
C LEU A 194 -21.07 -2.41 1.09
N LEU A 195 -20.96 -3.75 1.08
CA LEU A 195 -21.91 -4.62 0.38
C LEU A 195 -23.31 -4.58 1.00
N SER A 196 -23.41 -4.40 2.31
CA SER A 196 -24.71 -4.28 3.01
C SER A 196 -25.48 -3.00 2.66
N LEU A 197 -24.78 -1.98 2.18
CA LEU A 197 -25.33 -0.65 1.92
C LEU A 197 -25.38 -0.33 0.41
N ASP A 198 -24.81 -1.20 -0.42
CA ASP A 198 -24.62 -0.99 -1.87
C ASP A 198 -23.89 0.32 -2.19
N GLU A 199 -22.91 0.66 -1.36
CA GLU A 199 -22.09 1.88 -1.54
C GLU A 199 -20.72 1.53 -2.11
N VAL A 200 -20.27 2.34 -3.07
CA VAL A 200 -18.97 2.21 -3.73
C VAL A 200 -18.22 3.55 -3.62
N TYR A 201 -17.08 3.51 -2.95
CA TYR A 201 -16.17 4.64 -2.81
C TYR A 201 -14.99 4.48 -3.77
N VAL A 202 -14.78 5.46 -4.64
CA VAL A 202 -13.61 5.53 -5.52
C VAL A 202 -12.60 6.49 -4.91
N ILE A 203 -11.36 6.03 -4.73
CA ILE A 203 -10.31 6.75 -3.99
C ILE A 203 -9.16 7.10 -4.92
N GLY A 204 -8.92 8.40 -5.12
CA GLY A 204 -7.75 8.91 -5.83
C GLY A 204 -6.48 8.92 -4.97
N LEU A 205 -5.36 8.47 -5.53
CA LEU A 205 -4.06 8.45 -4.85
C LEU A 205 -3.20 9.67 -5.23
N PRO A 206 -2.50 10.30 -4.26
CA PRO A 206 -1.66 11.47 -4.54
C PRO A 206 -0.38 11.09 -5.27
N THR A 207 0.28 12.09 -5.86
CA THR A 207 1.65 11.93 -6.34
C THR A 207 2.60 11.98 -5.13
N MET A 208 3.61 11.12 -5.13
CA MET A 208 4.60 11.03 -4.06
C MET A 208 5.97 11.47 -4.55
N TYR A 209 6.70 12.23 -3.74
CA TYR A 209 8.06 12.64 -4.03
C TYR A 209 9.01 12.24 -2.91
N TRP A 210 10.14 11.63 -3.26
CA TRP A 210 11.25 11.42 -2.33
C TRP A 210 12.25 12.55 -2.53
N ARG A 211 12.21 13.51 -1.61
CA ARG A 211 13.06 14.71 -1.61
C ARG A 211 14.33 14.45 -0.82
N SER A 212 15.31 15.35 -0.99
CA SER A 212 16.52 15.39 -0.17
C SER A 212 17.31 14.07 -0.11
N LEU A 213 17.39 13.34 -1.22
CA LEU A 213 18.05 12.02 -1.30
C LEU A 213 19.53 12.01 -0.87
N LEU A 214 20.19 13.16 -0.90
CA LEU A 214 21.61 13.32 -0.52
C LEU A 214 21.82 13.77 0.93
N ASN A 215 20.76 14.20 1.62
CA ASN A 215 20.84 14.74 2.98
C ASN A 215 19.96 13.89 3.90
N GLN A 216 18.85 14.45 4.38
CA GLN A 216 17.83 13.73 5.11
C GLN A 216 16.62 13.54 4.19
N PRO A 217 16.41 12.33 3.66
CA PRO A 217 15.29 12.09 2.77
C PRO A 217 13.97 12.32 3.48
N TYR A 218 13.00 12.81 2.71
CA TYR A 218 11.62 12.84 3.17
C TYR A 218 10.63 12.58 2.05
N VAL A 219 9.47 12.03 2.41
CA VAL A 219 8.34 11.83 1.50
C VAL A 219 7.44 13.06 1.51
N GLU A 220 7.16 13.60 0.33
CA GLU A 220 6.23 14.70 0.11
C GLU A 220 5.06 14.20 -0.75
N LEU A 221 3.84 14.36 -0.23
CA LEU A 221 2.61 14.14 -1.00
C LEU A 221 2.20 15.44 -1.70
N ASN A 222 1.71 15.34 -2.93
CA ASN A 222 1.31 16.50 -3.70
C ASN A 222 0.14 16.16 -4.63
N GLY A 223 -0.60 17.21 -4.98
CA GLY A 223 -1.68 17.18 -5.95
C GLY A 223 -3.05 17.15 -5.28
N ARG A 224 -4.06 17.26 -6.13
CA ARG A 224 -5.47 17.18 -5.74
C ARG A 224 -6.01 15.81 -6.10
N VAL A 225 -6.59 15.15 -5.11
CA VAL A 225 -7.30 13.87 -5.25
C VAL A 225 -8.72 14.03 -4.73
N SER A 226 -9.54 13.00 -4.90
CA SER A 226 -10.87 12.95 -4.32
C SER A 226 -11.23 11.55 -3.85
N VAL A 227 -12.09 11.48 -2.84
CA VAL A 227 -12.88 10.29 -2.52
C VAL A 227 -14.31 10.56 -2.96
N THR A 228 -14.92 9.71 -3.77
CA THR A 228 -16.28 9.88 -4.29
C THR A 228 -17.16 8.69 -3.98
N CYS A 229 -18.42 8.92 -3.63
CA CYS A 229 -19.46 7.89 -3.49
C CYS A 229 -20.80 8.44 -3.98
N GLY A 230 -21.27 7.97 -5.14
CA GLY A 230 -22.41 8.59 -5.83
C GLY A 230 -22.15 10.08 -6.08
N ASP A 231 -23.08 10.94 -5.66
CA ASP A 231 -22.95 12.40 -5.78
C ASP A 231 -22.11 13.03 -4.65
N ALA A 232 -21.83 12.29 -3.57
CA ALA A 232 -21.02 12.79 -2.46
C ALA A 232 -19.53 12.76 -2.81
N VAL A 233 -18.79 13.81 -2.42
CA VAL A 233 -17.39 13.98 -2.82
C VAL A 233 -16.57 14.64 -1.72
N ALA A 234 -15.35 14.16 -1.54
CA ALA A 234 -14.35 14.75 -0.67
C ALA A 234 -13.09 15.11 -1.47
N PRO A 235 -12.98 16.32 -2.06
CA PRO A 235 -11.72 16.80 -2.61
C PRO A 235 -10.67 17.00 -1.51
N ILE A 236 -9.47 16.49 -1.74
CA ILE A 236 -8.32 16.59 -0.83
C ILE A 236 -7.12 17.11 -1.62
N THR A 237 -6.47 18.15 -1.11
CA THR A 237 -5.27 18.76 -1.69
C THR A 237 -4.09 18.57 -0.76
N PHE A 238 -3.05 17.92 -1.26
CA PHE A 238 -1.76 17.83 -0.60
C PHE A 238 -0.86 18.95 -1.11
N HIS A 239 -0.38 19.78 -0.18
CA HIS A 239 0.39 20.98 -0.53
C HIS A 239 1.88 20.69 -0.54
N PRO A 240 2.62 21.09 -1.59
CA PRO A 240 4.06 21.02 -1.58
C PRO A 240 4.65 21.98 -0.55
N LYS A 241 5.89 21.72 -0.13
CA LYS A 241 6.63 22.65 0.74
C LYS A 241 6.70 24.04 0.08
N PRO A 242 6.27 25.12 0.75
CA PRO A 242 6.42 26.46 0.24
C PRO A 242 7.90 26.86 0.11
N PHE A 243 8.22 27.77 -0.83
CA PHE A 243 9.59 28.25 -1.05
C PHE A 243 10.11 29.14 0.10
N TYR A 244 9.22 29.81 0.84
CA TYR A 244 9.57 30.76 1.91
C TYR A 244 8.79 30.46 3.19
N GLY A 245 9.48 29.93 4.20
CA GLY A 245 8.83 29.53 5.46
C GLY A 245 7.71 28.51 5.24
N GLY A 246 7.04 28.11 6.32
CA GLY A 246 5.88 27.21 6.25
C GLY A 246 6.15 25.78 6.70
N LYS A 247 5.05 25.08 6.92
CA LYS A 247 5.02 23.71 7.44
C LYS A 247 5.12 22.70 6.29
N LEU A 248 5.78 21.57 6.55
CA LEU A 248 5.77 20.42 5.67
C LEU A 248 4.44 19.67 5.79
N HIS A 249 4.16 18.81 4.82
CA HIS A 249 3.09 17.81 4.91
C HIS A 249 1.67 18.40 5.08
N CYS A 250 1.48 19.66 4.71
CA CYS A 250 0.17 20.31 4.77
C CYS A 250 -0.85 19.62 3.85
N VAL A 251 -2.05 19.40 4.38
CA VAL A 251 -3.20 18.89 3.64
C VAL A 251 -4.43 19.73 3.94
N SER A 252 -5.29 19.89 2.94
CA SER A 252 -6.60 20.54 3.10
C SER A 252 -7.65 19.84 2.25
N GLY A 253 -8.86 19.69 2.74
CA GLY A 253 -9.98 19.13 2.01
C GLY A 253 -11.31 19.51 2.63
N GLU A 254 -12.38 19.10 1.98
CA GLU A 254 -13.74 19.25 2.48
C GLU A 254 -14.56 18.05 2.03
N VAL A 255 -15.39 17.52 2.92
CA VAL A 255 -16.36 16.47 2.61
C VAL A 255 -17.67 17.16 2.28
N LYS A 256 -18.24 16.83 1.12
CA LYS A 256 -19.53 17.34 0.65
C LYS A 256 -20.53 16.21 0.50
N SER A 257 -21.76 16.46 0.93
CA SER A 257 -22.91 15.59 0.66
C SER A 257 -23.24 15.59 -0.84
N GLY A 258 -24.14 14.70 -1.26
CA GLY A 258 -24.65 14.69 -2.64
C GLY A 258 -25.40 15.96 -3.06
N SER A 259 -25.92 16.73 -2.09
CA SER A 259 -26.52 18.05 -2.34
C SER A 259 -25.49 19.18 -2.52
N GLY A 260 -24.21 18.91 -2.23
CA GLY A 260 -23.12 19.89 -2.27
C GLY A 260 -22.88 20.62 -0.95
N ASP A 261 -23.65 20.33 0.10
CA ASP A 261 -23.47 20.91 1.42
C ASP A 261 -22.18 20.41 2.06
N VAL A 262 -21.44 21.31 2.71
CA VAL A 262 -20.20 20.95 3.40
C VAL A 262 -20.52 20.23 4.70
N VAL A 263 -20.12 18.97 4.80
CA VAL A 263 -20.27 18.10 5.97
C VAL A 263 -19.14 18.35 6.96
N CYS A 264 -17.91 18.48 6.46
CA CYS A 264 -16.72 18.64 7.28
C CYS A 264 -15.59 19.25 6.46
N LYS A 265 -14.78 20.11 7.06
CA LYS A 265 -13.51 20.58 6.48
C LYS A 265 -12.36 19.88 7.18
N VAL A 266 -11.38 19.41 6.41
CA VAL A 266 -10.18 18.76 6.91
C VAL A 266 -8.98 19.65 6.61
N SER A 267 -8.15 19.93 7.60
CA SER A 267 -6.89 20.67 7.40
C SER A 267 -5.82 20.18 8.36
N GLY A 268 -4.55 20.48 8.09
CA GLY A 268 -3.46 20.18 9.02
C GLY A 268 -2.29 19.49 8.33
N GLU A 269 -1.65 18.56 9.03
CA GLU A 269 -0.44 17.86 8.59
C GLU A 269 -0.76 16.37 8.47
N TRP A 270 -0.62 15.77 7.27
CA TRP A 270 -1.01 14.37 7.04
C TRP A 270 -0.13 13.36 7.80
N ASP A 271 1.05 13.78 8.22
CA ASP A 271 1.95 13.01 9.07
C ASP A 271 1.93 13.51 10.53
N GLY A 272 1.06 14.44 10.90
CA GLY A 272 1.05 15.13 12.19
C GLY A 272 -0.34 15.14 12.81
N ILE A 273 -0.93 16.32 12.94
CA ILE A 273 -2.29 16.52 13.45
C ILE A 273 -3.17 17.00 12.31
N LEU A 274 -4.30 16.33 12.14
CA LEU A 274 -5.41 16.77 11.29
C LEU A 274 -6.49 17.42 12.16
N GLU A 275 -7.12 18.45 11.65
CA GLU A 275 -8.26 19.14 12.24
C GLU A 275 -9.48 18.92 11.36
N LEU A 276 -10.55 18.39 11.95
CA LEU A 276 -11.85 18.21 11.32
C LEU A 276 -12.81 19.25 11.88
N GLN A 277 -13.21 20.21 11.06
CA GLN A 277 -14.15 21.28 11.42
C GLN A 277 -15.54 21.00 10.85
N TYR A 278 -16.55 21.05 11.71
CA TYR A 278 -17.95 20.78 11.38
C TYR A 278 -18.78 22.08 11.28
N PRO A 279 -19.92 22.08 10.56
CA PRO A 279 -20.77 23.27 10.39
C PRO A 279 -21.34 23.85 11.67
N ASP A 280 -21.47 23.05 12.73
CA ASP A 280 -21.92 23.46 14.06
C ASP A 280 -20.85 24.25 14.84
N GLY A 281 -19.65 24.41 14.27
CA GLY A 281 -18.52 25.10 14.88
C GLY A 281 -17.61 24.18 15.69
N ASN A 282 -17.95 22.89 15.84
CA ASN A 282 -17.10 21.93 16.52
C ASN A 282 -15.86 21.62 15.68
N THR A 283 -14.71 21.54 16.36
CA THR A 283 -13.44 21.11 15.77
C THR A 283 -12.94 19.89 16.51
N ARG A 284 -12.53 18.87 15.77
CA ARG A 284 -11.94 17.64 16.31
C ARG A 284 -10.50 17.50 15.81
N GLU A 285 -9.55 17.50 16.73
CA GLU A 285 -8.17 17.15 16.41
C GLU A 285 -8.02 15.64 16.23
N TRP A 286 -7.13 15.25 15.33
CA TRP A 286 -6.86 13.87 14.97
C TRP A 286 -5.35 13.67 14.83
N PRO A 287 -4.66 13.26 15.90
CA PRO A 287 -3.22 13.02 15.88
C PRO A 287 -2.91 11.71 15.14
N VAL A 288 -2.43 11.82 13.90
CA VAL A 288 -2.21 10.68 13.00
C VAL A 288 -1.12 9.74 13.53
N ARG A 289 -0.06 10.30 14.15
CA ARG A 289 1.06 9.53 14.72
C ARG A 289 0.67 8.70 15.94
N GLU A 290 -0.35 9.13 16.67
CA GLU A 290 -0.79 8.50 17.92
C GLU A 290 -1.83 7.39 17.67
N GLN A 291 -2.31 7.25 16.44
CA GLN A 291 -3.22 6.16 16.08
C GLN A 291 -2.53 4.80 16.26
N HIS A 292 -3.26 3.84 16.82
CA HIS A 292 -2.72 2.50 17.11
C HIS A 292 -2.53 1.70 15.83
N ARG A 293 -1.28 1.52 15.40
CA ARG A 293 -0.94 0.63 14.28
C ARG A 293 -1.04 -0.82 14.71
N GLN A 294 -1.78 -1.61 13.94
CA GLN A 294 -1.86 -3.05 14.14
C GLN A 294 -0.86 -3.79 13.25
N ARG A 295 -0.15 -4.76 13.85
CA ARG A 295 0.77 -5.60 13.09
C ARG A 295 -0.01 -6.59 12.25
N LYS A 296 0.40 -6.71 10.98
CA LYS A 296 -0.08 -7.77 10.10
C LYS A 296 0.33 -9.13 10.67
N ARG A 297 -0.40 -10.17 10.29
CA ARG A 297 -0.12 -11.57 10.58
C ARG A 297 0.17 -12.26 9.26
N CYS A 298 1.25 -13.03 9.21
CA CYS A 298 1.67 -13.73 8.00
C CYS A 298 1.94 -15.20 8.31
N ARG A 299 1.81 -16.07 7.32
CA ARG A 299 2.29 -17.45 7.45
C ARG A 299 3.82 -17.46 7.63
N PRO A 300 4.38 -18.37 8.45
CA PRO A 300 5.82 -18.59 8.50
C PRO A 300 6.40 -18.80 7.10
N VAL A 301 7.57 -18.23 6.82
CA VAL A 301 8.18 -18.24 5.47
C VAL A 301 8.34 -19.65 4.90
N ASP A 302 8.63 -20.64 5.74
CA ASP A 302 8.78 -22.04 5.32
C ASP A 302 7.44 -22.71 4.94
N ALA A 303 6.31 -22.15 5.37
CA ALA A 303 4.95 -22.61 5.04
C ALA A 303 4.31 -21.82 3.89
N GLN A 304 4.99 -20.78 3.38
CA GLN A 304 4.54 -19.99 2.24
C GLN A 304 4.78 -20.72 0.92
N ASP A 305 4.02 -20.42 -0.12
CA ASP A 305 4.22 -20.91 -1.48
C ASP A 305 5.48 -20.28 -2.11
N THR A 306 6.08 -20.94 -3.11
CA THR A 306 7.35 -20.48 -3.73
C THR A 306 7.25 -19.14 -4.45
N CYS A 307 6.02 -18.69 -4.76
CA CYS A 307 5.74 -17.41 -5.39
C CYS A 307 5.27 -16.34 -4.40
N GLU A 308 5.20 -16.64 -3.10
CA GLU A 308 4.91 -15.61 -2.11
C GLU A 308 6.14 -14.73 -1.85
N SER A 309 5.93 -13.41 -1.75
CA SER A 309 6.99 -12.40 -1.72
C SER A 309 8.10 -12.72 -0.72
N ARG A 310 7.77 -13.05 0.54
CA ARG A 310 8.80 -13.29 1.57
C ARG A 310 9.60 -14.56 1.30
N ARG A 311 8.97 -15.63 0.80
CA ARG A 311 9.67 -16.86 0.41
C ARG A 311 10.51 -16.67 -0.85
N LEU A 312 9.97 -16.00 -1.86
CA LEU A 312 10.64 -15.71 -3.13
C LEU A 312 11.90 -14.86 -2.91
N TRP A 313 11.77 -13.76 -2.16
CA TRP A 313 12.84 -12.80 -1.94
C TRP A 313 13.75 -13.14 -0.75
N ARG A 314 13.49 -14.24 -0.01
CA ARG A 314 14.23 -14.66 1.18
C ARG A 314 15.77 -14.58 1.02
N PRO A 315 16.39 -15.09 -0.07
CA PRO A 315 17.85 -15.02 -0.20
C PRO A 315 18.38 -13.58 -0.29
N VAL A 316 17.64 -12.69 -0.97
CA VAL A 316 17.99 -11.26 -1.07
C VAL A 316 17.81 -10.58 0.29
N THR A 317 16.68 -10.82 0.95
CA THR A 317 16.36 -10.27 2.27
C THR A 317 17.40 -10.69 3.31
N GLN A 318 17.81 -11.96 3.34
CA GLN A 318 18.83 -12.47 4.27
C GLN A 318 20.20 -11.81 4.02
N ALA A 319 20.64 -11.70 2.77
CA ALA A 319 21.90 -11.07 2.42
C ALA A 319 21.92 -9.56 2.74
N LEU A 320 20.81 -8.85 2.50
CA LEU A 320 20.67 -7.44 2.91
C LEU A 320 20.76 -7.29 4.44
N ARG A 321 20.07 -8.15 5.19
CA ARG A 321 20.09 -8.13 6.67
C ARG A 321 21.46 -8.47 7.25
N SER A 322 22.24 -9.31 6.58
CA SER A 322 23.63 -9.61 6.98
C SER A 322 24.65 -8.56 6.49
N GLY A 323 24.21 -7.52 5.77
CA GLY A 323 25.09 -6.50 5.20
C GLY A 323 25.89 -6.96 3.97
N ASP A 324 25.61 -8.16 3.42
CA ASP A 324 26.30 -8.67 2.24
C ASP A 324 25.62 -8.18 0.95
N LEU A 325 25.99 -6.96 0.55
CA LEU A 325 25.43 -6.28 -0.62
C LEU A 325 25.76 -6.98 -1.95
N MET A 326 26.90 -7.67 -2.01
CA MET A 326 27.32 -8.40 -3.21
C MET A 326 26.47 -9.65 -3.39
N LEU A 327 26.29 -10.43 -2.32
CA LEU A 327 25.42 -11.60 -2.33
C LEU A 327 23.96 -11.22 -2.57
N ALA A 328 23.48 -10.11 -1.98
CA ALA A 328 22.14 -9.60 -2.24
C ALA A 328 21.93 -9.27 -3.74
N SER A 329 22.92 -8.62 -4.36
CA SER A 329 22.88 -8.28 -5.78
C SER A 329 22.91 -9.52 -6.67
N HIS A 330 23.70 -10.54 -6.30
CA HIS A 330 23.74 -11.81 -7.00
C HIS A 330 22.38 -12.54 -6.97
N HIS A 331 21.79 -12.71 -5.79
CA HIS A 331 20.48 -13.34 -5.65
C HIS A 331 19.36 -12.57 -6.36
N LYS A 332 19.38 -11.24 -6.27
CA LYS A 332 18.43 -10.38 -6.98
C LYS A 332 18.55 -10.58 -8.50
N PHE A 333 19.76 -10.61 -9.03
CA PHE A 333 20.00 -10.86 -10.45
C PHE A 333 19.45 -12.22 -10.88
N GLN A 334 19.69 -13.29 -10.11
CA GLN A 334 19.17 -14.63 -10.41
C GLN A 334 17.64 -14.66 -10.50
N ILE A 335 16.95 -13.99 -9.57
CA ILE A 335 15.48 -13.91 -9.58
C ILE A 335 15.00 -13.14 -10.82
N GLU A 336 15.60 -11.98 -11.12
CA GLU A 336 15.23 -11.16 -12.29
C GLU A 336 15.51 -11.85 -13.62
N GLU A 337 16.64 -12.55 -13.74
CA GLU A 337 17.03 -13.26 -14.95
C GLU A 337 16.09 -14.43 -15.24
N ARG A 338 15.78 -15.25 -14.22
CA ARG A 338 14.80 -16.34 -14.34
C ARG A 338 13.45 -15.84 -14.85
N GLN A 339 13.03 -14.65 -14.42
CA GLN A 339 11.78 -14.05 -14.88
C GLN A 339 11.85 -13.59 -16.33
N ARG A 340 12.96 -12.99 -16.75
CA ARG A 340 13.18 -12.64 -18.17
C ARG A 340 13.13 -13.88 -19.07
N GLU A 341 13.66 -15.01 -18.61
CA GLU A 341 13.61 -16.28 -19.36
C GLU A 341 12.18 -16.82 -19.48
N LEU A 342 11.41 -16.80 -18.38
CA LEU A 342 10.01 -17.24 -18.37
C LEU A 342 9.12 -16.38 -19.27
N THR A 343 9.34 -15.06 -19.32
CA THR A 343 8.56 -14.14 -20.15
C THR A 343 8.90 -14.24 -21.63
N LYS A 344 10.19 -14.40 -22.00
CA LYS A 344 10.61 -14.60 -23.41
C LYS A 344 9.94 -15.80 -24.07
N GLY A 345 9.68 -16.87 -23.31
CA GLY A 345 8.97 -18.05 -23.81
C GLY A 345 7.49 -17.79 -24.14
N LYS A 346 6.88 -16.73 -23.59
CA LYS A 346 5.46 -16.40 -23.73
C LYS A 346 5.16 -15.33 -24.78
N GLU A 347 6.13 -14.47 -25.12
CA GLU A 347 6.01 -13.41 -26.14
C GLU A 347 5.82 -13.92 -27.59
N THR A 348 5.76 -15.25 -27.80
CA THR A 348 5.62 -15.88 -29.13
C THR A 348 4.19 -16.30 -29.49
N ALA A 349 3.16 -15.96 -28.70
CA ALA A 349 1.77 -16.35 -28.99
C ALA A 349 0.72 -15.27 -28.63
N GLU A 350 0.08 -14.68 -29.65
CA GLU A 350 -1.16 -13.87 -29.56
C GLU A 350 -1.14 -12.58 -28.68
N THR A 351 -2.12 -11.70 -28.91
CA THR A 351 -2.17 -10.29 -28.50
C THR A 351 -1.87 -10.03 -27.01
N GLU A 352 -0.99 -9.05 -26.71
CA GLU A 352 -0.39 -8.76 -25.39
C GLU A 352 -1.39 -8.68 -24.21
N ASN A 353 -2.63 -8.25 -24.44
CA ASN A 353 -3.65 -8.13 -23.39
C ASN A 353 -4.31 -9.48 -23.01
N ASP A 354 -4.46 -10.41 -23.96
CA ASP A 354 -5.16 -11.68 -23.71
C ASP A 354 -4.27 -12.69 -22.96
N LEU A 355 -2.96 -12.65 -23.17
CA LEU A 355 -2.00 -13.47 -22.42
C LEU A 355 -1.85 -13.04 -20.96
N GLN A 356 -1.80 -11.72 -20.70
CA GLN A 356 -1.62 -11.20 -19.33
C GLN A 356 -2.82 -11.58 -18.44
N ALA A 357 -4.04 -11.59 -18.99
CA ALA A 357 -5.27 -11.94 -18.27
C ALA A 357 -5.40 -13.44 -17.93
N GLN A 358 -4.77 -14.34 -18.69
CA GLN A 358 -4.90 -15.79 -18.49
C GLN A 358 -3.99 -16.35 -17.38
N ASP A 359 -2.89 -15.67 -17.04
CA ASP A 359 -1.89 -16.18 -16.08
C ASP A 359 -2.09 -15.73 -14.62
N ALA A 360 -2.85 -14.67 -14.36
CA ALA A 360 -3.11 -14.22 -12.99
C ALA A 360 -3.90 -15.30 -12.23
N LYS A 361 -3.37 -15.76 -11.10
CA LYS A 361 -3.94 -16.86 -10.31
C LYS A 361 -5.17 -16.41 -9.54
N LEU A 362 -5.09 -15.24 -8.92
CA LEU A 362 -6.06 -14.75 -7.94
C LEU A 362 -7.01 -13.70 -8.49
N PHE A 363 -6.60 -13.00 -9.56
CA PHE A 363 -7.36 -11.90 -10.14
C PHE A 363 -7.76 -12.18 -11.59
N ARG A 364 -8.85 -11.55 -12.03
CA ARG A 364 -9.33 -11.55 -13.41
C ARG A 364 -9.52 -10.11 -13.86
N LEU A 365 -9.08 -9.78 -15.06
CA LEU A 365 -9.34 -8.47 -15.65
C LEU A 365 -10.82 -8.36 -16.04
N GLU A 366 -11.53 -7.38 -15.49
CA GLU A 366 -12.90 -7.01 -15.84
C GLU A 366 -12.94 -5.52 -16.21
N GLY A 367 -13.16 -5.22 -17.49
CA GLY A 367 -12.97 -3.87 -18.01
C GLY A 367 -11.52 -3.41 -17.84
N ASN A 368 -11.31 -2.36 -17.05
CA ASN A 368 -9.98 -1.80 -16.77
C ASN A 368 -9.44 -2.17 -15.38
N MET A 369 -10.17 -2.97 -14.60
CA MET A 369 -9.81 -3.31 -13.22
C MET A 369 -9.62 -4.81 -13.05
N TRP A 370 -8.58 -5.21 -12.34
CA TRP A 370 -8.38 -6.58 -11.89
C TRP A 370 -9.24 -6.85 -10.67
N LYS A 371 -10.23 -7.72 -10.84
CA LYS A 371 -11.18 -8.14 -9.81
C LYS A 371 -10.73 -9.43 -9.16
N TYR A 372 -10.91 -9.55 -7.86
CA TYR A 372 -10.54 -10.76 -7.14
C TYR A 372 -11.48 -11.91 -7.54
N LYS A 373 -10.95 -13.11 -7.80
CA LYS A 373 -11.79 -14.24 -8.27
C LYS A 373 -12.75 -14.77 -7.20
N TYR A 374 -12.43 -14.54 -5.92
CA TYR A 374 -13.12 -15.11 -4.77
C TYR A 374 -13.75 -14.03 -3.88
N ILE A 375 -14.34 -13.00 -4.49
CA ILE A 375 -15.02 -11.90 -3.76
C ILE A 375 -16.13 -12.38 -2.83
N LEU A 376 -16.32 -11.64 -1.74
CA LEU A 376 -17.39 -11.85 -0.75
C LEU A 376 -18.78 -12.11 -1.36
N SER A 377 -19.15 -11.37 -2.40
CA SER A 377 -20.50 -11.41 -2.98
C SER A 377 -20.82 -12.70 -3.74
N LYS A 378 -19.83 -13.55 -4.05
CA LYS A 378 -20.03 -14.83 -4.75
C LYS A 378 -20.05 -16.05 -3.80
N GLY A 379 -19.96 -15.83 -2.49
CA GLY A 379 -19.84 -16.89 -1.48
C GLY A 379 -21.09 -17.15 -0.62
N SER A 380 -22.25 -16.56 -0.95
CA SER A 380 -23.52 -16.79 -0.23
C SER A 380 -24.48 -17.70 -0.97
#